data_AF-A0A809RQL6-F1
#
_entry.id   AF-A0A809RQL6-F1
#
_cell.length_a   1.000
_cell.length_b   1.000
_cell.length_c   1.000
_cell.angle_alpha   90.00
_cell.angle_beta   90.00
_cell.angle_gamma   90.00
#
_symmetry.space_group_name_H-M   'P 1'
#
loop_
_entity.id
_entity.type
_entity.pdbx_description
1 polymer ?
#
loop_
_entity_poly.entity_id
_entity_poly.type
_entity_poly.pdbx_seq_one_letter_code
_entity_poly.pdbx_strand_id
1 'polypeptide(L)'
;MAQTETKNMALFCDFENVALGVQEAKYAQFDIRKVLERLLLKGSIVVKKAYCDWARYKEFKAPMHEAAFELIEIPHVRQSGKNSADIRMVVDALDLCYTKSHVDTFVIISGDSDFSPLVSKLRENNKLVIGVGVKKSTSDLLMANCDEFIYYDDLVREEEAKKRTAKKRPAKPKAVPKKEGGESADDEDRKQEALDLVLETIEALAAERAGEPIWGSMIKPAIKRRKPGFSESYYGFKTFGQLLEEARARKLIELQRDEKSSNYIVRVVAT
;
A
#
# COMPACT_ATOMS: atom_id res chain seq x y z
N MET A 1 -8.29 -6.73 25.74
CA MET A 1 -8.55 -6.83 24.28
C MET A 1 -7.43 -6.10 23.57
N ALA A 2 -6.58 -6.79 22.82
CA ALA A 2 -5.57 -6.09 22.01
C ALA A 2 -6.33 -5.48 20.82
N GLN A 3 -6.67 -4.18 20.91
CA GLN A 3 -6.99 -3.42 19.71
C GLN A 3 -5.76 -3.54 18.81
N THR A 4 -5.94 -4.02 17.58
CA THR A 4 -4.85 -4.01 16.59
C THR A 4 -4.59 -2.55 16.26
N GLU A 5 -3.66 -1.94 17.01
CA GLU A 5 -3.36 -0.52 16.92
C GLU A 5 -2.85 -0.24 15.50
N THR A 6 -3.54 0.65 14.79
CA THR A 6 -3.18 0.98 13.42
C THR A 6 -1.94 1.85 13.46
N LYS A 7 -0.82 1.31 12.95
CA LYS A 7 0.45 2.05 12.90
C LYS A 7 0.33 3.26 11.98
N ASN A 8 0.78 4.42 12.44
CA ASN A 8 0.88 5.61 11.59
C ASN A 8 2.26 5.67 10.93
N MET A 9 2.27 5.97 9.64
CA MET A 9 3.45 5.94 8.79
C MET A 9 3.74 7.32 8.20
N ALA A 10 5.01 7.69 8.16
CA ALA A 10 5.51 8.85 7.44
C ALA A 10 6.42 8.40 6.29
N LEU A 11 6.10 8.85 5.07
CA LEU A 11 6.83 8.51 3.85
C LEU A 11 7.76 9.64 3.45
N PHE A 12 9.02 9.30 3.24
CA PHE A 12 10.08 10.18 2.75
C PHE A 12 10.65 9.57 1.47
N CYS A 13 10.42 10.25 0.35
CA CYS A 13 10.77 9.76 -0.98
C CYS A 13 11.91 10.59 -1.58
N ASP A 14 13.05 9.95 -1.76
CA ASP A 14 14.12 10.44 -2.62
C ASP A 14 13.77 10.05 -4.06
N PHE A 15 13.11 10.99 -4.74
CA PHE A 15 12.52 10.70 -6.03
C PHE A 15 13.59 10.51 -7.11
N GLU A 16 14.70 11.24 -7.03
CA GLU A 16 15.76 11.15 -8.03
C GLU A 16 16.43 9.77 -8.00
N ASN A 17 16.75 9.26 -6.82
CA ASN A 17 17.35 7.93 -6.67
C ASN A 17 16.43 6.82 -7.21
N VAL A 18 15.13 6.88 -6.87
CA VAL A 18 14.15 5.89 -7.33
C VAL A 18 13.92 5.99 -8.83
N ALA A 19 13.80 7.19 -9.38
CA ALA A 19 13.59 7.39 -10.82
C ALA A 19 14.78 6.89 -11.63
N LEU A 20 16.01 7.16 -11.18
CA LEU A 20 17.23 6.65 -11.80
C LEU A 20 17.29 5.11 -11.73
N GLY A 21 17.00 4.52 -10.58
CA GLY A 21 16.99 3.06 -10.43
C GLY A 21 15.97 2.37 -11.33
N VAL A 22 14.79 2.96 -11.53
CA VAL A 22 13.76 2.44 -12.45
C VAL A 22 14.21 2.52 -13.91
N GLN A 23 14.85 3.64 -14.30
CA GLN A 23 15.39 3.80 -15.65
C GLN A 23 16.50 2.78 -15.94
N GLU A 24 17.43 2.58 -15.01
CA GLU A 24 18.51 1.59 -15.12
C GLU A 24 17.99 0.16 -15.21
N ALA A 25 16.96 -0.16 -14.43
CA ALA A 25 16.33 -1.47 -14.42
C ALA A 25 15.41 -1.72 -15.65
N LYS A 26 15.24 -0.73 -16.53
CA LYS A 26 14.41 -0.77 -17.76
C LYS A 26 12.94 -1.13 -17.49
N TYR A 27 12.42 -0.75 -16.33
CA TYR A 27 10.98 -0.88 -16.07
C TYR A 27 10.21 0.27 -16.74
N ALA A 28 8.90 0.08 -16.88
CA ALA A 28 8.00 1.19 -17.19
C ALA A 28 8.14 2.30 -16.14
N GLN A 29 7.68 3.50 -16.48
CA GLN A 29 7.68 4.68 -15.62
C GLN A 29 7.31 4.34 -14.16
N PHE A 30 8.08 4.87 -13.21
CA PHE A 30 7.86 4.66 -11.78
C PHE A 30 6.42 5.04 -11.39
N ASP A 31 5.71 4.13 -10.71
CA ASP A 31 4.34 4.33 -10.25
C ASP A 31 4.29 4.22 -8.73
N ILE A 32 4.21 5.38 -8.07
CA ILE A 32 4.16 5.50 -6.61
C ILE A 32 2.92 4.82 -6.02
N ARG A 33 1.84 4.65 -6.78
CA ARG A 33 0.59 4.05 -6.27
C ARG A 33 0.79 2.60 -5.86
N LYS A 34 1.67 1.86 -6.55
CA LYS A 34 2.05 0.48 -6.18
C LYS A 34 2.65 0.41 -4.78
N VAL A 35 3.54 1.36 -4.48
CA VAL A 35 4.17 1.47 -3.16
C VAL A 35 3.11 1.84 -2.11
N LEU A 36 2.23 2.80 -2.41
CA LEU A 36 1.17 3.20 -1.50
C LEU A 36 0.20 2.05 -1.19
N GLU A 37 -0.24 1.29 -2.20
CA GLU A 37 -1.15 0.16 -2.00
C GLU A 37 -0.57 -0.88 -1.06
N ARG A 38 0.73 -1.20 -1.21
CA ARG A 38 1.43 -2.12 -0.32
C ARG A 38 1.50 -1.58 1.11
N LEU A 39 1.87 -0.31 1.27
CA LEU A 39 2.02 0.32 2.59
C LEU A 39 0.67 0.48 3.31
N LEU A 40 -0.42 0.78 2.60
CA LEU A 40 -1.76 0.94 3.19
C LEU A 40 -2.32 -0.35 3.82
N LEU A 41 -1.75 -1.52 3.49
CA LEU A 41 -2.05 -2.78 4.18
C LEU A 41 -1.44 -2.81 5.58
N LYS A 42 -0.26 -2.20 5.76
CA LYS A 42 0.50 -2.17 7.02
C LYS A 42 -0.02 -1.15 8.03
N GLY A 43 -0.54 -0.02 7.56
CA GLY A 43 -0.87 1.09 8.44
C GLY A 43 -1.55 2.27 7.75
N SER A 44 -1.75 3.33 8.52
CA SER A 44 -2.25 4.61 8.03
C SER A 44 -1.09 5.50 7.61
N ILE A 45 -1.17 6.15 6.45
CA ILE A 45 -0.14 7.09 6.01
C ILE A 45 -0.58 8.50 6.41
N VAL A 46 0.19 9.14 7.29
CA VAL A 46 -0.12 10.48 7.84
C VAL A 46 0.75 11.59 7.26
N VAL A 47 1.94 11.26 6.76
CA VAL A 47 2.86 12.20 6.10
C VAL A 47 3.39 11.58 4.82
N LYS A 48 3.48 12.38 3.76
CA LYS A 48 4.06 12.00 2.46
C LYS A 48 4.86 13.18 1.90
N LYS A 49 6.18 13.07 1.90
CA LYS A 49 7.08 14.07 1.33
C LYS A 49 7.94 13.45 0.24
N ALA A 50 8.11 14.17 -0.87
CA ALA A 50 8.98 13.76 -1.96
C ALA A 50 9.96 14.88 -2.31
N TYR A 51 11.25 14.54 -2.38
CA TYR A 51 12.37 15.46 -2.56
C TYR A 51 12.94 15.26 -3.96
N CYS A 52 12.99 16.33 -4.75
CA CYS A 52 13.44 16.27 -6.14
C CYS A 52 13.73 17.67 -6.71
N ASP A 53 14.59 17.74 -7.72
CA ASP A 53 14.57 18.84 -8.69
C ASP A 53 13.41 18.63 -9.68
N TRP A 54 12.22 19.09 -9.31
CA TRP A 54 11.04 18.82 -10.12
C TRP A 54 11.00 19.64 -11.42
N ALA A 55 11.89 20.62 -11.60
CA ALA A 55 12.11 21.24 -12.91
C ALA A 55 12.64 20.22 -13.92
N ARG A 56 13.40 19.21 -13.47
CA ARG A 56 13.93 18.11 -14.29
C ARG A 56 12.93 16.95 -14.45
N TYR A 57 12.08 16.71 -13.45
CA TYR A 57 11.12 15.58 -13.42
C TYR A 57 9.65 16.04 -13.55
N LYS A 58 9.36 16.95 -14.48
CA LYS A 58 8.02 17.56 -14.64
C LYS A 58 6.90 16.55 -14.89
N GLU A 59 7.18 15.49 -15.63
CA GLU A 59 6.20 14.44 -15.97
C GLU A 59 5.68 13.67 -14.75
N PHE A 60 6.45 13.68 -13.64
CA PHE A 60 6.08 13.01 -12.40
C PHE A 60 5.40 13.92 -11.38
N LYS A 61 5.36 15.24 -11.61
CA LYS A 61 4.68 16.19 -10.71
C LYS A 61 3.20 15.83 -10.53
N ALA A 62 2.48 15.61 -11.64
CA ALA A 62 1.05 15.36 -11.58
C ALA A 62 0.72 14.03 -10.87
N PRO A 63 1.34 12.88 -11.23
CA PRO A 63 1.10 11.63 -10.50
C PRO A 63 1.45 11.70 -9.00
N MET A 64 2.54 12.37 -8.63
CA MET A 64 2.95 12.51 -7.23
C MET A 64 2.00 13.42 -6.45
N HIS A 65 1.54 14.52 -7.06
CA HIS A 65 0.55 15.42 -6.47
C HIS A 65 -0.81 14.73 -6.31
N GLU A 66 -1.28 13.98 -7.31
CA GLU A 66 -2.50 13.16 -7.23
C GLU A 66 -2.43 12.11 -6.11
N ALA A 67 -1.23 11.58 -5.85
CA ALA A 67 -0.95 10.69 -4.73
C ALA A 67 -0.87 11.40 -3.35
N ALA A 68 -1.13 12.71 -3.32
CA ALA A 68 -1.09 13.60 -2.17
C ALA A 68 0.29 13.68 -1.48
N PHE A 69 1.37 13.68 -2.26
CA PHE A 69 2.71 14.01 -1.77
C PHE A 69 2.91 15.53 -1.71
N GLU A 70 3.51 16.00 -0.61
CA GLU A 70 4.14 17.31 -0.57
C GLU A 70 5.41 17.26 -1.44
N LEU A 71 5.43 18.08 -2.49
CA LEU A 71 6.55 18.13 -3.44
C LEU A 71 7.57 19.16 -2.96
N ILE A 72 8.67 18.69 -2.38
CA ILE A 72 9.77 19.53 -1.91
C ILE A 72 10.74 19.75 -3.07
N GLU A 73 10.84 21.01 -3.52
CA GLU A 73 11.75 21.40 -4.61
C GLU A 73 13.18 21.58 -4.08
N ILE A 74 14.12 20.85 -4.69
CA ILE A 74 15.56 20.92 -4.39
C ILE A 74 16.30 21.28 -5.69
N PRO A 75 16.48 22.58 -5.99
CA PRO A 75 17.10 22.99 -7.25
C PRO A 75 18.60 22.68 -7.28
N HIS A 76 19.08 22.05 -8.35
CA HIS A 76 20.51 21.80 -8.56
C HIS A 76 21.24 23.06 -9.06
N VAL A 77 21.55 24.00 -8.16
CA VAL A 77 22.26 25.24 -8.50
C VAL A 77 23.75 25.04 -8.87
N ARG A 78 24.36 23.89 -8.53
CA ARG A 78 25.71 23.46 -8.95
C ARG A 78 25.76 21.93 -9.07
N GLN A 79 26.78 21.41 -9.76
CA GLN A 79 27.02 19.95 -9.97
C GLN A 79 27.01 19.12 -8.66
N SER A 80 27.23 19.74 -7.50
CA SER A 80 27.23 19.13 -6.16
C SER A 80 25.85 19.10 -5.46
N GLY A 81 24.74 19.37 -6.18
CA GLY A 81 23.41 19.52 -5.59
C GLY A 81 22.76 18.26 -4.99
N LYS A 82 23.27 17.05 -5.31
CA LYS A 82 22.68 15.77 -4.88
C LYS A 82 22.56 15.65 -3.36
N ASN A 83 23.63 15.96 -2.61
CA ASN A 83 23.63 15.89 -1.14
C ASN A 83 22.59 16.83 -0.49
N SER A 84 22.09 17.84 -1.20
CA SER A 84 21.12 18.79 -0.63
C SER A 84 19.75 18.14 -0.42
N ALA A 85 19.33 17.24 -1.32
CA ALA A 85 18.08 16.51 -1.18
C ALA A 85 18.16 15.54 0.01
N ASP A 86 19.26 14.78 0.09
CA ASP A 86 19.49 13.79 1.15
C ASP A 86 19.53 14.45 2.53
N ILE A 87 20.33 15.52 2.68
CA ILE A 87 20.42 16.28 3.93
C ILE A 87 19.06 16.84 4.32
N ARG A 88 18.33 17.43 3.37
CA ARG A 88 17.01 18.00 3.65
C ARG A 88 16.02 16.93 4.11
N MET A 89 16.01 15.78 3.44
CA MET A 89 15.16 14.66 3.81
C MET A 89 15.49 14.13 5.22
N VAL A 90 16.77 13.99 5.56
CA VAL A 90 17.23 13.56 6.90
C VAL A 90 16.77 14.53 7.97
N VAL A 91 16.94 15.84 7.76
CA VAL A 91 16.52 16.87 8.73
C VAL A 91 15.00 16.82 8.95
N ASP A 92 14.22 16.81 7.88
CA ASP A 92 12.76 16.75 7.96
C ASP A 92 12.26 15.47 8.65
N ALA A 93 12.92 14.33 8.40
CA ALA A 93 12.56 13.05 9.02
C ALA A 93 12.85 13.02 10.52
N LEU A 94 14.01 13.53 10.94
CA LEU A 94 14.37 13.61 12.36
C LEU A 94 13.50 14.63 13.11
N ASP A 95 13.21 15.79 12.50
CA ASP A 95 12.28 16.75 13.08
C ASP A 95 10.88 16.13 13.30
N LEU A 96 10.36 15.41 12.30
CA LEU A 96 9.09 14.71 12.45
C LEU A 96 9.13 13.64 13.55
N CYS A 97 10.24 12.89 13.64
CA CYS A 97 10.44 11.87 14.67
C CYS A 97 10.35 12.44 16.09
N TYR A 98 10.92 13.62 16.32
CA TYR A 98 10.90 14.26 17.63
C TYR A 98 9.62 15.04 17.92
N THR A 99 8.99 15.63 16.90
CA THR A 99 7.83 16.52 17.08
C THR A 99 6.48 15.79 17.03
N LYS A 100 6.42 14.63 16.36
CA LYS A 100 5.17 13.86 16.15
C LYS A 100 5.30 12.45 16.73
N SER A 101 5.11 12.34 18.04
CA SER A 101 5.22 11.06 18.77
C SER A 101 4.31 9.95 18.24
N HIS A 102 3.15 10.30 17.68
CA HIS A 102 2.16 9.36 17.12
C HIS A 102 2.56 8.72 15.79
N VAL A 103 3.70 9.09 15.19
CA VAL A 103 4.24 8.42 13.99
C VAL A 103 5.08 7.24 14.46
N ASP A 104 4.65 6.02 14.16
CA ASP A 104 5.27 4.79 14.65
C ASP A 104 6.30 4.23 13.66
N THR A 105 6.06 4.47 12.37
CA THR A 105 6.84 3.89 11.28
C THR A 105 7.30 4.96 10.30
N PHE A 106 8.55 4.89 9.89
CA PHE A 106 9.14 5.71 8.85
C PHE A 106 9.41 4.86 7.63
N VAL A 107 8.96 5.34 6.47
CA VAL A 107 9.19 4.68 5.20
C VAL A 107 10.18 5.52 4.39
N ILE A 108 11.36 4.95 4.15
CA ILE A 108 12.42 5.58 3.36
C ILE A 108 12.37 4.97 1.96
N ILE A 109 11.91 5.76 0.99
CA ILE A 109 11.84 5.35 -0.41
C ILE A 109 13.11 5.85 -1.10
N SER A 110 14.17 5.05 -1.01
CA SER A 110 15.47 5.22 -1.65
C SER A 110 16.25 3.89 -1.64
N GLY A 111 17.19 3.74 -2.57
CA GLY A 111 18.19 2.65 -2.55
C GLY A 111 19.55 3.05 -1.97
N ASP A 112 19.74 4.32 -1.60
CA ASP A 112 21.04 4.86 -1.20
C ASP A 112 21.47 4.46 0.23
N SER A 113 22.71 3.96 0.36
CA SER A 113 23.30 3.66 1.67
C SER A 113 23.57 4.89 2.53
N ASP A 114 23.60 6.09 1.95
CA ASP A 114 23.82 7.33 2.70
C ASP A 114 22.69 7.63 3.71
N PHE A 115 21.53 6.97 3.57
CA PHE A 115 20.44 7.02 4.55
C PHE A 115 20.61 6.06 5.74
N SER A 116 21.63 5.18 5.75
CA SER A 116 21.86 4.25 6.87
C SER A 116 21.92 4.93 8.24
N PRO A 117 22.63 6.07 8.43
CA PRO A 117 22.64 6.79 9.70
C PRO A 117 21.25 7.29 10.14
N LEU A 118 20.41 7.73 9.19
CA LEU A 118 19.02 8.12 9.48
C LEU A 118 18.22 6.92 9.97
N VAL A 119 18.34 5.77 9.31
CA VAL A 119 17.67 4.53 9.72
C VAL A 119 18.09 4.15 11.14
N SER A 120 19.39 4.15 11.44
CA SER A 120 19.90 3.87 12.79
C SER A 120 19.33 4.83 13.83
N LYS A 121 19.25 6.13 13.52
CA LYS A 121 18.72 7.14 14.47
C LYS A 121 17.22 7.01 14.69
N LEU A 122 16.44 6.67 13.67
CA LEU A 122 15.01 6.39 13.80
C LEU A 122 14.77 5.15 14.68
N ARG A 123 15.55 4.09 14.48
CA ARG A 123 15.47 2.87 15.31
C ARG A 123 15.90 3.12 16.75
N GLU A 124 16.94 3.93 16.98
CA GLU A 124 17.32 4.41 18.33
C GLU A 124 16.15 5.10 19.04
N ASN A 125 15.28 5.78 18.28
CA ASN A 125 14.06 6.42 18.78
C ASN A 125 12.82 5.50 18.81
N ASN A 126 13.04 4.17 18.79
CA ASN A 126 11.98 3.16 18.83
C ASN A 126 10.95 3.31 17.69
N LYS A 127 11.40 3.75 16.51
CA LYS A 127 10.59 3.78 15.30
C LYS A 127 10.90 2.58 14.43
N LEU A 128 9.87 2.03 13.81
CA LEU A 128 10.04 1.01 12.76
C LEU A 128 10.45 1.69 11.47
N VAL A 129 11.38 1.10 10.74
CA VAL A 129 11.86 1.64 9.46
C VAL A 129 11.63 0.64 8.34
N ILE A 130 10.88 1.06 7.33
CA ILE A 130 10.63 0.32 6.10
C ILE A 130 11.42 0.97 4.97
N GLY A 131 12.37 0.26 4.38
CA GLY A 131 13.03 0.67 3.15
C GLY A 131 12.21 0.29 1.92
N VAL A 132 12.19 1.15 0.91
CA VAL A 132 11.59 0.86 -0.39
C VAL A 132 12.56 1.28 -1.48
N GLY A 133 12.94 0.35 -2.37
CA GLY A 133 13.92 0.64 -3.41
C GLY A 133 13.86 -0.33 -4.59
N VAL A 134 14.62 -0.03 -5.64
CA VAL A 134 14.78 -0.91 -6.80
C VAL A 134 15.93 -1.87 -6.52
N LYS A 135 15.72 -3.17 -6.73
CA LYS A 135 16.64 -4.23 -6.27
C LYS A 135 18.07 -4.08 -6.79
N LYS A 136 18.23 -3.60 -8.03
CA LYS A 136 19.56 -3.41 -8.66
C LYS A 136 20.29 -2.15 -8.21
N SER A 137 19.57 -1.18 -7.66
CA SER A 137 20.09 0.14 -7.29
C SER A 137 20.00 0.37 -5.77
N THR A 138 19.74 -0.71 -5.01
CA THR A 138 19.66 -0.68 -3.54
C THR A 138 20.93 -1.29 -2.95
N SER A 139 21.51 -0.61 -1.97
CA SER A 139 22.64 -1.12 -1.20
C SER A 139 22.21 -2.15 -0.14
N ASP A 140 22.96 -3.26 -0.03
CA ASP A 140 22.80 -4.25 1.04
C ASP A 140 22.93 -3.64 2.43
N LEU A 141 23.73 -2.56 2.57
CA LEU A 141 23.91 -1.86 3.84
C LEU A 141 22.62 -1.17 4.29
N LEU A 142 21.92 -0.50 3.37
CA LEU A 142 20.64 0.14 3.69
C LEU A 142 19.62 -0.93 4.10
N MET A 143 19.54 -2.01 3.33
CA MET A 143 18.62 -3.12 3.60
C MET A 143 18.84 -3.74 4.97
N ALA A 144 20.09 -4.01 5.34
CA ALA A 144 20.43 -4.62 6.63
C ALA A 144 20.11 -3.72 7.83
N ASN A 145 20.04 -2.40 7.61
CA ASN A 145 19.70 -1.44 8.67
C ASN A 145 18.19 -1.27 8.87
N CYS A 146 17.38 -1.50 7.84
CA CYS A 146 15.92 -1.41 7.94
C CYS A 146 15.32 -2.61 8.68
N ASP A 147 14.15 -2.42 9.32
CA ASP A 147 13.40 -3.52 9.93
C ASP A 147 12.66 -4.35 8.87
N GLU A 148 12.27 -3.71 7.77
CA GLU A 148 11.70 -4.34 6.59
C GLU A 148 12.19 -3.65 5.32
N PHE A 149 12.33 -4.41 4.22
CA PHE A 149 12.65 -3.84 2.91
C PHE A 149 11.69 -4.35 1.83
N ILE A 150 11.09 -3.44 1.06
CA ILE A 150 10.16 -3.72 -0.03
C ILE A 150 10.83 -3.38 -1.35
N TYR A 151 11.00 -4.37 -2.22
CA TYR A 151 11.50 -4.12 -3.57
C TYR A 151 10.38 -3.67 -4.51
N TYR A 152 10.60 -2.55 -5.19
CA TYR A 152 9.67 -2.07 -6.21
C TYR A 152 9.48 -3.09 -7.34
N ASP A 153 10.56 -3.81 -7.71
CA ASP A 153 10.54 -4.89 -8.69
C ASP A 153 9.47 -5.95 -8.41
N ASP A 154 9.31 -6.33 -7.15
CA ASP A 154 8.38 -7.39 -6.74
C ASP A 154 6.94 -6.90 -6.85
N LEU A 155 6.67 -5.63 -6.49
CA LEU A 155 5.36 -4.99 -6.65
C LEU A 155 4.92 -4.95 -8.12
N VAL A 156 5.85 -4.65 -9.03
CA VAL A 156 5.57 -4.63 -10.47
C VAL A 156 5.24 -6.04 -10.97
N ARG A 157 6.01 -7.05 -10.56
CA ARG A 157 5.81 -8.46 -10.96
C ARG A 157 4.48 -9.03 -10.47
N GLU A 158 4.11 -8.73 -9.22
CA GLU A 158 2.85 -9.18 -8.63
C GLU A 158 1.65 -8.62 -9.39
N GLU A 159 1.68 -7.33 -9.75
CA GLU A 159 0.59 -6.70 -10.50
C GLU A 159 0.47 -7.27 -11.93
N GLU A 160 1.61 -7.50 -12.60
CA GLU A 160 1.61 -8.15 -13.92
C GLU A 160 1.06 -9.58 -13.86
N ALA A 161 1.40 -10.32 -12.81
CA ALA A 161 0.85 -11.66 -12.59
C ALA A 161 -0.67 -11.61 -12.39
N LYS A 162 -1.18 -10.68 -11.57
CA LYS A 162 -2.62 -10.45 -11.37
C LYS A 162 -3.34 -10.07 -12.67
N LYS A 163 -2.74 -9.19 -13.49
CA LYS A 163 -3.31 -8.82 -14.81
C LYS A 163 -3.38 -10.00 -15.77
N ARG A 164 -2.39 -10.90 -15.74
CA ARG A 164 -2.36 -12.11 -16.58
C ARG A 164 -3.41 -13.14 -16.15
N THR A 165 -3.64 -13.32 -14.84
CA THR A 165 -4.66 -14.24 -14.33
C THR A 165 -6.07 -13.69 -14.57
N ALA A 166 -6.29 -12.38 -14.41
CA ALA A 166 -7.56 -11.72 -14.71
C ALA A 166 -7.96 -11.86 -16.20
N LYS A 167 -7.00 -11.76 -17.13
CA LYS A 167 -7.25 -11.96 -18.58
C LYS A 167 -7.58 -13.41 -18.98
N LYS A 168 -7.30 -14.40 -18.12
CA LYS A 168 -7.60 -15.82 -18.37
C LYS A 168 -8.99 -16.24 -17.86
N ARG A 169 -9.68 -15.42 -17.07
CA ARG A 169 -11.09 -15.68 -16.71
C ARG A 169 -11.96 -15.43 -17.95
N PRO A 170 -12.79 -16.39 -18.39
CA PRO A 170 -13.67 -16.17 -19.53
C PRO A 170 -14.63 -15.02 -19.21
N ALA A 171 -14.65 -14.00 -20.07
CA ALA A 171 -15.62 -12.93 -19.98
C ALA A 171 -17.02 -13.55 -20.08
N LYS A 172 -17.81 -13.48 -19.00
CA LYS A 172 -19.22 -13.87 -19.05
C LYS A 172 -19.92 -13.02 -20.12
N PRO A 173 -20.70 -13.63 -21.04
CA PRO A 173 -21.38 -12.86 -22.07
C PRO A 173 -22.41 -11.92 -21.44
N LYS A 174 -22.36 -10.64 -21.83
CA LYS A 174 -23.36 -9.63 -21.50
C LYS A 174 -24.71 -10.09 -22.07
N ALA A 175 -25.59 -10.59 -21.21
CA ALA A 175 -26.97 -10.89 -21.56
C ALA A 175 -27.83 -9.62 -21.46
N VAL A 176 -28.57 -9.34 -22.53
CA VAL A 176 -29.57 -8.27 -22.67
C VAL A 176 -30.69 -8.40 -21.61
N PRO A 177 -31.29 -7.29 -21.13
CA PRO A 177 -32.12 -7.31 -19.94
C PRO A 177 -33.54 -7.83 -20.24
N LYS A 178 -33.99 -8.84 -19.50
CA LYS A 178 -35.42 -9.13 -19.29
C LYS A 178 -35.80 -8.71 -17.88
N LYS A 179 -36.74 -7.76 -17.79
CA LYS A 179 -37.42 -7.35 -16.55
C LYS A 179 -38.26 -8.50 -16.02
N GLU A 180 -38.10 -8.85 -14.75
CA GLU A 180 -39.17 -9.21 -13.80
C GLU A 180 -38.55 -9.46 -12.41
N GLY A 181 -38.93 -8.64 -11.42
CA GLY A 181 -38.98 -8.95 -9.97
C GLY A 181 -37.71 -9.33 -9.18
N GLY A 182 -36.56 -9.57 -9.82
CA GLY A 182 -35.29 -9.87 -9.15
C GLY A 182 -34.35 -8.66 -9.07
N GLU A 183 -33.39 -8.70 -8.16
CA GLU A 183 -32.28 -7.74 -8.08
C GLU A 183 -31.71 -7.49 -9.49
N SER A 184 -31.54 -6.21 -9.86
CA SER A 184 -31.16 -5.87 -11.22
C SER A 184 -29.76 -6.45 -11.54
N ALA A 185 -29.49 -6.76 -12.81
CA ALA A 185 -28.17 -7.24 -13.22
C ALA A 185 -27.03 -6.29 -12.75
N ASP A 186 -27.32 -4.99 -12.71
CA ASP A 186 -26.42 -3.97 -12.17
C ASP A 186 -26.18 -4.10 -10.65
N ASP A 187 -27.15 -4.57 -9.88
CA ASP A 187 -27.01 -4.78 -8.43
C ASP A 187 -26.16 -6.02 -8.13
N GLU A 188 -26.34 -7.11 -8.88
CA GLU A 188 -25.47 -8.30 -8.76
C GLU A 188 -24.03 -8.00 -9.19
N ASP A 189 -23.83 -7.22 -10.24
CA ASP A 189 -22.50 -6.77 -10.66
C ASP A 189 -21.81 -5.94 -9.57
N ARG A 190 -22.53 -5.02 -8.92
CA ARG A 190 -22.00 -4.25 -7.77
C ARG A 190 -21.70 -5.14 -6.57
N LYS A 191 -22.59 -6.08 -6.23
CA LYS A 191 -22.32 -7.05 -5.15
C LYS A 191 -21.07 -7.86 -5.45
N GLN A 192 -20.88 -8.30 -6.69
CA GLN A 192 -19.69 -9.02 -7.11
C GLN A 192 -18.43 -8.16 -6.99
N GLU A 193 -18.48 -6.88 -7.38
CA GLU A 193 -17.37 -5.94 -7.18
C GLU A 193 -16.97 -5.83 -5.69
N ALA A 194 -17.95 -5.77 -4.79
CA ALA A 194 -17.69 -5.73 -3.34
C ALA A 194 -17.02 -7.01 -2.82
N LEU A 195 -17.46 -8.17 -3.32
CA LEU A 195 -16.89 -9.47 -2.96
C LEU A 195 -15.46 -9.60 -3.48
N ASP A 196 -15.21 -9.16 -4.71
CA ASP A 196 -13.88 -9.15 -5.31
C ASP A 196 -12.93 -8.24 -4.51
N LEU A 197 -13.39 -7.06 -4.09
CA LEU A 197 -12.62 -6.15 -3.21
C LEU A 197 -12.28 -6.79 -1.86
N VAL A 198 -13.23 -7.52 -1.26
CA VAL A 198 -13.02 -8.23 0.00
C VAL A 198 -11.98 -9.34 -0.18
N LEU A 199 -12.14 -10.18 -1.19
CA LEU A 199 -11.21 -11.28 -1.48
C LEU A 199 -9.80 -10.77 -1.75
N GLU A 200 -9.66 -9.78 -2.63
CA GLU A 200 -8.37 -9.19 -2.96
C GLU A 200 -7.69 -8.61 -1.71
N THR A 201 -8.46 -8.00 -0.82
CA THR A 201 -7.92 -7.44 0.43
C THR A 201 -7.54 -8.54 1.42
N ILE A 202 -8.30 -9.62 1.53
CA ILE A 202 -7.95 -10.76 2.39
C ILE A 202 -6.67 -11.43 1.88
N GLU A 203 -6.57 -11.71 0.58
CA GLU A 203 -5.37 -12.30 -0.02
C GLU A 203 -4.14 -11.41 0.21
N ALA A 204 -4.29 -10.10 0.03
CA ALA A 204 -3.21 -9.15 0.27
C ALA A 204 -2.79 -9.09 1.75
N LEU A 205 -3.75 -9.15 2.68
CA LEU A 205 -3.47 -9.25 4.12
C LEU A 205 -2.84 -10.59 4.50
N ALA A 206 -3.20 -11.69 3.82
CA ALA A 206 -2.64 -13.03 4.05
C ALA A 206 -1.17 -13.09 3.65
N ALA A 207 -0.87 -12.59 2.45
CA ALA A 207 0.49 -12.51 1.93
C ALA A 207 1.39 -11.65 2.84
N GLU A 208 0.81 -10.60 3.43
CA GLU A 208 1.54 -9.71 4.33
C GLU A 208 1.87 -10.32 5.69
N ARG A 209 0.98 -11.17 6.20
CA ARG A 209 1.04 -11.64 7.59
C ARG A 209 1.68 -13.02 7.75
N ALA A 210 2.26 -13.57 6.69
CA ALA A 210 3.08 -14.79 6.71
C ALA A 210 2.46 -15.96 7.54
N GLY A 211 1.14 -16.16 7.46
CA GLY A 211 0.44 -17.25 8.14
C GLY A 211 -0.28 -16.87 9.45
N GLU A 212 -0.19 -15.62 9.92
CA GLU A 212 -1.03 -15.19 11.05
C GLU A 212 -2.52 -15.14 10.66
N PRO A 213 -3.44 -15.41 11.60
CA PRO A 213 -4.87 -15.28 11.36
C PRO A 213 -5.28 -13.87 10.92
N ILE A 214 -6.12 -13.80 9.89
CA ILE A 214 -6.76 -12.56 9.47
C ILE A 214 -8.06 -12.40 10.25
N TRP A 215 -8.16 -11.33 11.00
CA TRP A 215 -9.39 -11.00 11.72
C TRP A 215 -10.33 -10.18 10.84
N GLY A 216 -11.63 -10.46 10.91
CA GLY A 216 -12.65 -9.72 10.15
C GLY A 216 -12.63 -8.22 10.46
N SER A 217 -12.27 -7.85 11.70
CA SER A 217 -12.06 -6.46 12.12
C SER A 217 -10.96 -5.72 11.35
N MET A 218 -10.05 -6.42 10.68
CA MET A 218 -8.95 -5.82 9.91
C MET A 218 -9.32 -5.50 8.47
N ILE A 219 -10.28 -6.22 7.89
CA ILE A 219 -10.55 -6.17 6.46
C ILE A 219 -11.18 -4.83 6.09
N LYS A 220 -12.23 -4.40 6.81
CA LYS A 220 -12.91 -3.13 6.52
C LYS A 220 -12.00 -1.91 6.62
N PRO A 221 -11.20 -1.73 7.69
CA PRO A 221 -10.21 -0.64 7.74
C PRO A 221 -9.21 -0.69 6.59
N ALA A 222 -8.69 -1.87 6.22
CA ALA A 222 -7.76 -2.03 5.10
C ALA A 222 -8.40 -1.63 3.75
N ILE A 223 -9.65 -2.08 3.49
CA ILE A 223 -10.42 -1.66 2.31
C ILE A 223 -10.56 -0.14 2.28
N LYS A 224 -10.98 0.48 3.40
CA LYS A 224 -11.17 1.94 3.45
C LYS A 224 -9.88 2.73 3.27
N ARG A 225 -8.73 2.19 3.68
CA ARG A 225 -7.42 2.82 3.42
C ARG A 225 -7.05 2.80 1.94
N ARG A 226 -7.33 1.68 1.24
CA ARG A 226 -7.06 1.53 -0.20
C ARG A 226 -8.11 2.22 -1.08
N LYS A 227 -9.38 2.19 -0.67
CA LYS A 227 -10.55 2.77 -1.35
C LYS A 227 -11.39 3.59 -0.35
N PRO A 228 -11.04 4.85 -0.08
CA PRO A 228 -11.73 5.69 0.91
C PRO A 228 -13.23 5.87 0.66
N GLY A 229 -13.67 5.83 -0.61
CA GLY A 229 -15.08 5.89 -1.00
C GLY A 229 -15.88 4.60 -0.77
N PHE A 230 -15.28 3.55 -0.19
CA PHE A 230 -15.98 2.29 0.07
C PHE A 230 -17.13 2.48 1.08
N SER A 231 -18.34 2.12 0.63
CA SER A 231 -19.54 2.06 1.45
C SER A 231 -20.30 0.78 1.16
N GLU A 232 -20.61 0.01 2.20
CA GLU A 232 -21.36 -1.25 2.07
C GLU A 232 -22.74 -1.02 1.43
N SER A 233 -23.37 0.10 1.78
CA SER A 233 -24.68 0.48 1.25
C SER A 233 -24.67 0.73 -0.26
N TYR A 234 -23.58 1.27 -0.80
CA TYR A 234 -23.41 1.46 -2.25
C TYR A 234 -23.42 0.13 -3.00
N TYR A 235 -22.91 -0.91 -2.35
CA TYR A 235 -22.86 -2.28 -2.86
C TYR A 235 -24.06 -3.14 -2.48
N GLY A 236 -25.11 -2.56 -1.90
CA GLY A 236 -26.34 -3.26 -1.56
C GLY A 236 -26.33 -3.99 -0.22
N PHE A 237 -25.31 -3.80 0.63
CA PHE A 237 -25.20 -4.44 1.95
C PHE A 237 -25.51 -3.43 3.06
N LYS A 238 -26.28 -3.83 4.09
CA LYS A 238 -26.59 -2.92 5.23
C LYS A 238 -25.41 -2.80 6.20
N THR A 239 -24.61 -3.86 6.32
CA THR A 239 -23.44 -3.90 7.22
C THR A 239 -22.30 -4.68 6.59
N PHE A 240 -21.07 -4.43 7.04
CA PHE A 240 -19.91 -5.22 6.63
C PHE A 240 -20.03 -6.71 6.99
N GLY A 241 -20.68 -7.01 8.12
CA GLY A 241 -20.94 -8.40 8.52
C GLY A 241 -21.78 -9.14 7.48
N GLN A 242 -22.80 -8.48 6.92
CA GLN A 242 -23.60 -9.07 5.82
C GLN A 242 -22.77 -9.33 4.57
N LEU A 243 -21.85 -8.43 4.23
CA LEU A 243 -20.94 -8.63 3.10
C LEU A 243 -20.02 -9.85 3.30
N LEU A 244 -19.49 -10.05 4.52
CA LEU A 244 -18.69 -11.23 4.84
C LEU A 244 -19.52 -12.53 4.84
N GLU A 245 -20.74 -12.48 5.37
CA GLU A 245 -21.65 -13.64 5.33
C GLU A 245 -22.05 -14.01 3.90
N GLU A 246 -22.26 -13.02 3.02
CA GLU A 246 -22.49 -13.27 1.58
C GLU A 246 -21.27 -13.92 0.92
N ALA A 247 -20.06 -13.43 1.21
CA ALA A 247 -18.83 -14.04 0.72
C ALA A 247 -18.70 -15.51 1.19
N ARG A 248 -19.07 -15.80 2.45
CA ARG A 248 -19.13 -17.16 2.98
C ARG A 248 -20.21 -18.00 2.30
N ALA A 249 -21.41 -17.45 2.08
CA ALA A 249 -22.52 -18.14 1.42
C ALA A 249 -22.15 -18.53 -0.02
N ARG A 250 -21.39 -17.68 -0.72
CA ARG A 250 -20.82 -17.96 -2.04
C ARG A 250 -19.58 -18.87 -2.01
N LYS A 251 -19.19 -19.40 -0.84
CA LYS A 251 -18.03 -20.28 -0.61
C LYS A 251 -16.69 -19.66 -1.03
N LEU A 252 -16.59 -18.34 -0.97
CA LEU A 252 -15.37 -17.60 -1.30
C LEU A 252 -14.43 -17.52 -0.10
N ILE A 253 -15.00 -17.48 1.11
CA ILE A 253 -14.27 -17.41 2.38
C ILE A 253 -14.87 -18.36 3.42
N GLU A 254 -14.05 -18.75 4.38
CA GLU A 254 -14.45 -19.37 5.64
C GLU A 254 -14.44 -18.34 6.76
N LEU A 255 -15.50 -18.33 7.56
CA LEU A 255 -15.60 -17.53 8.79
C LEU A 255 -15.59 -18.48 9.98
N GLN A 256 -14.54 -18.42 10.78
CA GLN A 256 -14.46 -19.12 12.05
C GLN A 256 -14.68 -18.11 13.18
N ARG A 257 -15.76 -18.29 13.95
CA ARG A 257 -16.05 -17.42 15.08
C ARG A 257 -15.09 -17.73 16.23
N ASP A 258 -14.52 -16.70 16.83
CA ASP A 258 -13.71 -16.84 18.03
C ASP A 258 -14.64 -17.00 19.25
N GLU A 259 -14.41 -18.00 20.10
CA GLU A 259 -15.25 -18.25 21.29
C GLU A 259 -15.10 -17.16 22.36
N LYS A 260 -13.99 -16.42 22.33
CA LYS A 260 -13.63 -15.38 23.31
C LYS A 260 -13.98 -13.96 22.88
N SER A 261 -14.31 -13.74 21.60
CA SER A 261 -14.64 -12.42 21.06
C SER A 261 -15.77 -12.49 20.03
N SER A 262 -16.53 -11.41 19.86
CA SER A 262 -17.52 -11.33 18.76
C SER A 262 -16.86 -11.13 17.37
N ASN A 263 -15.59 -11.54 17.22
CA ASN A 263 -14.81 -11.36 16.01
C ASN A 263 -14.71 -12.69 15.24
N TYR A 264 -14.43 -12.58 13.95
CA TYR A 264 -14.27 -13.73 13.06
C TYR A 264 -12.82 -13.82 12.61
N ILE A 265 -12.28 -15.03 12.57
CA ILE A 265 -11.11 -15.36 11.77
C ILE A 265 -11.60 -15.66 10.36
N VAL A 266 -10.97 -15.04 9.37
CA VAL A 266 -11.34 -15.14 7.97
C VAL A 266 -10.23 -15.86 7.21
N ARG A 267 -10.60 -16.85 6.41
CA ARG A 267 -9.68 -17.58 5.51
C ARG A 267 -10.27 -17.62 4.11
N VAL A 268 -9.42 -17.52 3.09
CA VAL A 268 -9.86 -17.72 1.70
C VAL A 268 -9.98 -19.22 1.47
N VAL A 269 -11.07 -19.65 0.84
CA VAL A 269 -11.23 -21.05 0.42
C VAL A 269 -10.34 -21.24 -0.81
N ALA A 270 -9.31 -22.09 -0.69
CA ALA A 270 -8.48 -22.45 -1.85
C ALA A 270 -9.39 -23.06 -2.93
N THR A 271 -9.46 -22.40 -4.08
CA THR A 271 -10.22 -22.85 -5.24
C THR A 271 -9.36 -23.70 -6.16
#